data_AF-A0A838EKC9-F1
#
_entry.id   AF-A0A838EKC9-F1
#
_cell.length_a   1.000
_cell.length_b   1.000
_cell.length_c   1.000
_cell.angle_alpha   90.00
_cell.angle_beta   90.00
_cell.angle_gamma   90.00
#
_symmetry.space_group_name_H-M   'P 1'
#
loop_
_entity.id
_entity.type
_entity.pdbx_description
1 polymer ?
#
loop_
_entity_poly.entity_id
_entity_poly.type
_entity_poly.pdbx_seq_one_letter_code
_entity_poly.pdbx_strand_id
1 'polypeptide(L)'
;MSENEPIRNRLISVVRFGIGKELQLYTDELVVTGQEEGKELGVPLNEIKRLILTPGDPNPSKLILMADMDDDTTIILAEGMTNARAFREMLPLWQELQPELQLDPPDMGEQLRQALNTRRAWSLTCYGTILLILLFLYVLYLLVAFIGSHVHH
;
A
#
# COMPACT_ATOMS: atom_id res chain seq x y z
N MET A 1 -7.49 -34.40 21.58
CA MET A 1 -6.61 -34.57 20.40
C MET A 1 -7.20 -33.69 19.30
N SER A 2 -6.73 -32.48 19.00
CA SER A 2 -5.37 -31.95 19.08
C SER A 2 -5.29 -30.67 19.93
N GLU A 3 -4.36 -30.67 20.89
CA GLU A 3 -3.81 -29.51 21.56
C GLU A 3 -2.86 -28.76 20.59
N ASN A 4 -3.06 -27.44 20.47
CA ASN A 4 -2.14 -26.38 20.03
C ASN A 4 -2.93 -25.27 19.34
N GLU A 5 -3.79 -24.56 20.09
CA GLU A 5 -4.03 -23.16 19.75
C GLU A 5 -2.87 -22.38 20.40
N PRO A 6 -1.87 -21.89 19.64
CA PRO A 6 -0.88 -20.99 20.21
C PRO A 6 -1.66 -19.78 20.74
N ILE A 7 -1.30 -19.36 21.94
CA ILE A 7 -1.84 -18.21 22.67
C ILE A 7 -2.01 -17.07 21.67
N ARG A 8 -3.26 -16.76 21.28
CA ARG A 8 -3.55 -15.75 20.26
C ARG A 8 -2.97 -14.42 20.73
N ASN A 9 -1.84 -14.07 20.14
CA ASN A 9 -1.26 -12.75 20.29
C ASN A 9 -2.28 -11.70 19.90
N ARG A 10 -2.24 -10.56 20.59
CA ARG A 10 -3.19 -9.48 20.34
C ARG A 10 -2.90 -8.93 18.95
N LEU A 11 -3.90 -8.98 18.07
CA LEU A 11 -3.83 -8.33 16.76
C LEU A 11 -3.74 -6.81 16.98
N ILE A 12 -2.69 -6.20 16.42
CA ILE A 12 -2.39 -4.77 16.60
C ILE A 12 -2.84 -3.99 15.37
N SER A 13 -2.49 -4.46 14.17
CA SER A 13 -2.80 -3.76 12.93
C SER A 13 -2.98 -4.72 11.76
N VAL A 14 -3.81 -4.32 10.80
CA VAL A 14 -4.06 -5.07 9.57
C VAL A 14 -3.92 -4.14 8.37
N VAL A 15 -3.10 -4.54 7.41
CA VAL A 15 -2.86 -3.82 6.17
C VAL A 15 -3.33 -4.68 5.02
N ARG A 16 -4.45 -4.28 4.40
CA ARG A 16 -4.93 -4.88 3.15
C ARG A 16 -4.18 -4.26 1.99
N PHE A 17 -3.40 -5.08 1.29
CA PHE A 17 -2.48 -4.60 0.26
C PHE A 17 -2.75 -5.13 -1.15
N GLY A 18 -3.72 -6.03 -1.29
CA GLY A 18 -4.23 -6.52 -2.56
C GLY A 18 -5.59 -7.20 -2.37
N ILE A 19 -6.13 -7.76 -3.46
CA ILE A 19 -7.35 -8.58 -3.39
C ILE A 19 -7.00 -9.88 -2.66
N GLY A 20 -7.61 -10.09 -1.49
CA GLY A 20 -7.36 -11.27 -0.67
C GLY A 20 -5.93 -11.37 -0.11
N LYS A 21 -5.17 -10.26 -0.11
CA LYS A 21 -3.82 -10.19 0.48
C LYS A 21 -3.81 -9.24 1.67
N GLU A 22 -3.51 -9.76 2.86
CA GLU A 22 -3.48 -9.01 4.11
C GLU A 22 -2.18 -9.25 4.88
N LEU A 23 -1.62 -8.18 5.42
CA LEU A 23 -0.51 -8.19 6.35
C LEU A 23 -1.06 -7.90 7.74
N GLN A 24 -0.88 -8.81 8.68
CA GLN A 24 -1.41 -8.73 10.04
C GLN A 24 -0.24 -8.67 11.01
N LEU A 25 -0.17 -7.59 11.78
CA LEU A 25 0.83 -7.40 12.82
C LEU A 25 0.23 -7.84 14.15
N TYR A 26 0.84 -8.85 14.76
CA TYR A 26 0.57 -9.33 16.10
C TYR A 26 1.65 -8.84 17.06
N THR A 27 1.50 -9.11 18.35
CA THR A 27 2.47 -8.67 19.38
C THR A 27 3.84 -9.33 19.23
N ASP A 28 3.89 -10.60 18.84
CA ASP A 28 5.17 -11.32 18.71
C ASP A 28 5.44 -11.85 17.29
N GLU A 29 4.47 -11.75 16.37
CA GLU A 29 4.61 -12.27 15.00
C GLU A 29 4.00 -11.33 13.95
N LEU A 30 4.47 -11.47 12.73
CA LEU A 30 3.92 -10.86 11.53
C LEU A 30 3.36 -11.97 10.64
N VAL A 31 2.08 -11.91 10.34
CA VAL A 31 1.41 -12.89 9.48
C VAL A 31 1.03 -12.24 8.16
N VAL A 32 1.49 -12.83 7.07
CA VAL A 32 1.10 -12.49 5.71
C VAL A 32 0.13 -13.56 5.22
N THR A 33 -1.05 -13.13 4.81
CA THR A 33 -2.06 -13.99 4.17
C THR A 33 -2.18 -13.61 2.69
N GLY A 34 -2.17 -14.61 1.80
CA GLY A 34 -2.45 -14.42 0.38
C GLY A 34 -3.44 -15.45 -0.15
N GLN A 35 -4.66 -15.03 -0.50
CA GLN A 35 -5.70 -15.92 -1.03
C GLN A 35 -5.30 -16.63 -2.33
N GLU A 36 -4.46 -16.02 -3.17
CA GLU A 36 -4.04 -16.62 -4.45
C GLU A 36 -3.07 -17.81 -4.26
N GLU A 37 -2.30 -17.84 -3.17
CA GLU A 37 -1.31 -18.91 -2.94
C GLU A 37 -1.74 -19.91 -1.85
N GLY A 38 -2.80 -19.63 -1.09
CA GLY A 38 -3.21 -20.46 0.05
C GLY A 38 -2.13 -20.59 1.13
N LYS A 39 -1.11 -19.72 1.09
CA LYS A 39 0.02 -19.69 2.01
C LYS A 39 -0.20 -18.58 3.03
N GLU A 40 -0.21 -19.00 4.29
CA GLU A 40 0.07 -18.12 5.42
C GLU A 40 1.56 -18.18 5.69
N LEU A 41 2.21 -17.03 5.71
CA LEU A 41 3.59 -16.88 6.14
C LEU A 41 3.56 -16.14 7.48
N GLY A 42 3.78 -16.87 8.57
CA GLY A 42 4.00 -16.29 9.90
C GLY A 42 5.49 -16.17 10.16
N VAL A 43 5.95 -14.97 10.48
CA VAL A 43 7.35 -14.67 10.81
C VAL A 43 7.41 -14.06 12.22
N PRO A 44 8.16 -14.63 13.17
CA PRO A 44 8.33 -14.04 14.50
C PRO A 44 9.01 -12.67 14.40
N LEU A 45 8.49 -11.66 15.11
CA LEU A 45 9.06 -10.31 15.05
C LEU A 45 10.51 -10.29 15.55
N ASN A 46 10.82 -11.07 16.58
CA ASN A 46 12.16 -11.13 17.15
C ASN A 46 13.24 -11.64 16.17
N GLU A 47 12.84 -12.40 15.15
CA GLU A 47 13.76 -12.91 14.12
C GLU A 47 13.99 -11.86 13.01
N ILE A 48 13.15 -10.82 12.91
CA ILE A 48 13.25 -9.80 11.88
C ILE A 48 14.27 -8.74 12.30
N LYS A 49 15.41 -8.67 11.61
CA LYS A 49 16.47 -7.71 11.90
C LYS A 49 16.28 -6.40 11.14
N ARG A 50 15.87 -6.47 9.88
CA ARG A 50 15.71 -5.31 9.00
C ARG A 50 14.54 -5.47 8.06
N LEU A 51 13.80 -4.39 7.85
CA LEU A 51 12.79 -4.30 6.81
C LEU A 51 13.33 -3.55 5.60
N ILE A 52 13.23 -4.19 4.44
CA ILE A 52 13.63 -3.61 3.16
C ILE A 52 12.38 -3.32 2.34
N LEU A 53 12.23 -2.07 1.92
CA LEU A 53 11.17 -1.64 1.00
C LEU A 53 11.76 -1.27 -0.35
N THR A 54 11.37 -2.00 -1.38
CA THR A 54 11.83 -1.73 -2.76
C THR A 54 10.65 -1.51 -3.71
N PRO A 55 10.81 -0.70 -4.77
CA PRO A 55 9.84 -0.65 -5.85
C PRO A 55 9.89 -1.96 -6.64
N GLY A 56 8.73 -2.51 -6.98
CA GLY A 56 8.61 -3.72 -7.78
C GLY A 56 8.90 -3.49 -9.26
N ASP A 57 9.43 -4.52 -9.92
CA ASP A 57 9.69 -4.59 -11.36
C ASP A 57 8.59 -5.44 -12.02
N PRO A 58 7.89 -4.99 -13.09
CA PRO A 58 8.06 -3.76 -13.89
C PRO A 58 7.24 -2.56 -13.43
N ASN A 59 6.51 -2.67 -12.34
CA ASN A 59 5.59 -1.63 -11.91
C ASN A 59 6.07 -0.96 -10.60
N PRO A 60 6.75 0.20 -10.66
CA PRO A 60 7.28 0.87 -9.48
C PRO A 60 6.20 1.36 -8.50
N SER A 61 4.93 1.36 -8.91
CA SER A 61 3.80 1.65 -8.01
C SER A 61 3.41 0.49 -7.11
N LYS A 62 3.92 -0.71 -7.38
CA LYS A 62 3.79 -1.92 -6.57
C LYS A 62 5.03 -2.04 -5.70
N LEU A 63 4.91 -1.79 -4.40
CA LEU A 63 6.04 -1.92 -3.48
C LEU A 63 6.24 -3.40 -3.09
N ILE A 64 7.48 -3.81 -2.92
CA ILE A 64 7.87 -5.12 -2.40
C ILE A 64 8.44 -4.89 -1.00
N LEU A 65 7.83 -5.54 -0.02
CA LEU A 65 8.29 -5.59 1.37
C LEU A 65 9.06 -6.88 1.59
N MET A 66 10.30 -6.75 2.05
CA MET A 66 11.16 -7.86 2.42
C MET A 66 11.61 -7.68 3.87
N ALA A 67 11.89 -8.79 4.54
CA ALA A 67 12.51 -8.81 5.85
C ALA A 67 13.82 -9.59 5.77
N ASP A 68 14.90 -8.97 6.24
CA ASP A 68 16.11 -9.70 6.59
C ASP A 68 15.93 -10.27 7.99
N MET A 69 16.16 -11.56 8.09
CA MET A 69 16.10 -12.35 9.29
C MET A 69 17.45 -12.32 10.02
N ASP A 70 17.47 -12.77 11.27
CA ASP A 70 18.66 -12.91 12.10
C ASP A 70 19.67 -13.95 11.56
N ASP A 71 19.18 -14.95 10.83
CA ASP A 71 19.96 -15.98 10.12
C ASP A 71 20.55 -15.51 8.77
N ASP A 72 20.54 -14.20 8.51
CA ASP A 72 20.97 -13.55 7.27
C ASP A 72 20.16 -13.99 6.02
N THR A 73 18.99 -14.60 6.19
CA THR A 73 18.06 -14.87 5.09
C THR A 73 17.15 -13.68 4.81
N THR A 74 16.88 -13.39 3.54
CA THR A 74 15.90 -12.36 3.14
C THR A 74 14.61 -13.02 2.67
N ILE A 75 13.51 -12.73 3.34
CA ILE A 75 12.18 -13.26 3.04
C ILE A 75 11.32 -12.16 2.43
N ILE A 76 10.61 -12.49 1.35
CA ILE A 76 9.62 -11.58 0.75
C ILE A 76 8.33 -11.68 1.57
N LEU A 77 8.00 -10.61 2.30
CA LEU A 77 6.80 -10.53 3.12
C LEU A 77 5.58 -10.14 2.31
N ALA A 78 5.70 -9.14 1.43
CA ALA A 78 4.56 -8.70 0.63
C ALA A 78 5.02 -8.23 -0.75
N GLU A 79 4.47 -8.86 -1.78
CA GLU A 79 4.67 -8.42 -3.16
C GLU A 79 3.45 -7.61 -3.63
N GLY A 80 3.71 -6.41 -4.18
CA GLY A 80 2.67 -5.59 -4.77
C GLY A 80 1.83 -4.84 -3.77
N MET A 81 2.46 -4.31 -2.72
CA MET A 81 1.83 -3.48 -1.70
C MET A 81 1.20 -2.22 -2.32
N THR A 82 -0.14 -2.23 -2.47
CA THR A 82 -0.88 -1.10 -3.06
C THR A 82 -1.37 -0.09 -2.03
N ASN A 83 -1.43 -0.48 -0.76
CA ASN A 83 -1.93 0.34 0.35
C ASN A 83 -0.80 0.86 1.23
N ALA A 84 0.04 1.71 0.62
CA ALA A 84 1.15 2.39 1.31
C ALA A 84 0.70 3.23 2.52
N ARG A 85 -0.58 3.66 2.56
CA ARG A 85 -1.13 4.43 3.69
C ARG A 85 -1.23 3.60 4.95
N ALA A 86 -1.94 2.46 4.87
CA ALA A 86 -2.12 1.60 6.03
C ALA A 86 -0.77 1.02 6.48
N PHE A 87 0.12 0.69 5.54
CA PHE A 87 1.48 0.27 5.87
C PHE A 87 2.27 1.34 6.64
N ARG A 88 2.20 2.61 6.20
CA ARG A 88 2.82 3.73 6.93
C ARG A 88 2.26 3.89 8.34
N GLU A 89 0.96 3.66 8.54
CA GLU A 89 0.31 3.72 9.86
C GLU A 89 0.72 2.54 10.75
N MET A 90 1.09 1.39 10.17
CA MET A 90 1.58 0.21 10.87
C MET A 90 3.06 0.30 11.30
N LEU A 91 3.91 0.95 10.51
CA LEU A 91 5.36 1.10 10.81
C LEU A 91 5.69 1.56 12.25
N PRO A 92 5.10 2.65 12.78
CA PRO A 92 5.42 3.09 14.14
C PRO A 92 5.01 2.05 15.20
N LEU A 93 3.89 1.35 15.01
CA LEU A 93 3.44 0.29 15.91
C LEU A 93 4.44 -0.88 15.93
N TRP A 94 5.02 -1.20 14.77
CA TRP A 94 6.05 -2.22 14.69
C TRP A 94 7.35 -1.78 15.38
N GLN A 95 7.80 -0.54 15.16
CA GLN A 95 8.97 0.00 15.85
C GLN A 95 8.78 0.11 17.37
N GLU A 96 7.56 0.30 17.85
CA GLU A 96 7.23 0.25 19.28
C GLU A 96 7.39 -1.16 19.87
N LEU A 97 7.01 -2.20 19.12
CA LEU A 97 7.18 -3.60 19.53
C LEU A 97 8.64 -4.05 19.47
N GLN A 98 9.37 -3.58 18.46
CA GLN A 98 10.75 -3.96 18.22
C GLN A 98 11.61 -2.71 17.94
N PRO A 99 12.14 -2.06 19.00
CA PRO A 99 12.93 -0.84 18.87
C PRO A 99 14.25 -1.01 18.10
N GLU A 100 14.77 -2.25 18.04
CA GLU A 100 16.01 -2.59 17.34
C GLU A 100 15.84 -2.78 15.83
N LEU A 101 14.60 -2.76 15.34
CA LEU A 101 14.25 -2.99 13.95
C LEU A 101 14.86 -1.92 13.04
N GLN A 102 15.71 -2.35 12.11
CA GLN A 102 16.29 -1.45 11.12
C GLN A 102 15.34 -1.27 9.94
N LEU A 103 15.16 -0.03 9.48
CA LEU A 103 14.44 0.27 8.26
C LEU A 103 15.43 0.58 7.14
N ASP A 104 15.25 -0.07 5.99
CA ASP A 104 15.96 0.22 4.76
C ASP A 104 14.93 0.47 3.65
N PRO A 105 14.78 1.72 3.18
CA PRO A 105 15.53 2.91 3.57
C PRO A 105 15.18 3.42 4.98
N PRO A 106 16.09 4.13 5.68
CA PRO A 106 15.83 4.65 7.03
C PRO A 106 14.67 5.65 7.07
N ASP A 107 14.45 6.39 5.98
CA ASP A 107 13.35 7.35 5.82
C ASP A 107 12.10 6.73 5.16
N MET A 108 11.89 5.41 5.31
CA MET A 108 10.78 4.67 4.68
C MET A 108 9.42 5.36 4.86
N GLY A 109 9.15 5.91 6.04
CA GLY A 109 7.91 6.62 6.34
C GLY A 109 7.68 7.86 5.47
N GLU A 110 8.73 8.65 5.21
CA GLU A 110 8.66 9.83 4.34
C GLU A 110 8.58 9.43 2.86
N GLN A 111 9.27 8.35 2.44
CA GLN A 111 9.12 7.84 1.07
C GLN A 111 7.70 7.37 0.79
N LEU A 112 7.09 6.62 1.72
CA LEU A 112 5.69 6.21 1.62
C LEU A 112 4.76 7.44 1.57
N ARG A 113 5.04 8.47 2.37
CA ARG A 113 4.29 9.74 2.37
C ARG A 113 4.40 10.45 1.01
N GLN A 114 5.60 10.54 0.45
CA GLN A 114 5.83 11.15 -0.86
C GLN A 114 5.13 10.37 -1.96
N ALA A 115 5.22 9.04 -1.96
CA ALA A 115 4.54 8.18 -2.92
C ALA A 115 3.01 8.38 -2.90
N LEU A 116 2.41 8.48 -1.72
CA LEU A 116 0.98 8.76 -1.55
C LEU A 116 0.58 10.14 -2.07
N ASN A 117 1.38 11.17 -1.77
CA ASN A 117 1.11 12.53 -2.22
C ASN A 117 1.21 12.67 -3.73
N THR A 118 2.23 12.08 -4.36
CA THR A 118 2.41 12.09 -5.82
C THR A 118 1.25 11.42 -6.53
N ARG A 119 0.79 10.26 -6.02
CA ARG A 119 -0.38 9.55 -6.57
C ARG A 119 -1.65 10.40 -6.49
N ARG A 120 -1.85 11.10 -5.36
CA ARG A 120 -3.01 11.99 -5.17
C ARG A 120 -2.97 13.17 -6.15
N ALA A 121 -1.82 13.81 -6.28
CA ALA A 121 -1.64 14.93 -7.21
C ALA A 121 -1.94 14.51 -8.66
N TRP A 122 -1.42 13.36 -9.09
CA TRP A 122 -1.68 12.81 -10.43
C TRP A 122 -3.15 12.47 -10.68
N SER A 123 -3.83 11.90 -9.69
CA SER A 123 -5.26 11.61 -9.83
C SER A 123 -6.07 12.89 -9.98
N LEU A 124 -5.74 13.93 -9.20
CA LEU A 124 -6.46 15.20 -9.22
C LEU A 124 -6.26 15.93 -10.56
N THR A 125 -5.03 15.93 -11.10
CA THR A 125 -4.76 16.54 -12.41
C THR A 125 -5.47 15.78 -13.52
N CYS A 126 -5.38 14.45 -13.55
CA CYS A 126 -5.98 13.65 -14.62
C CYS A 126 -7.52 13.76 -14.63
N TYR A 127 -8.18 13.58 -13.49
CA TYR A 127 -9.63 13.75 -13.39
C TYR A 127 -10.07 15.20 -13.61
N GLY A 128 -9.30 16.18 -13.10
CA GLY A 128 -9.57 17.60 -13.30
C GLY A 128 -9.51 18.00 -14.77
N THR A 129 -8.50 17.55 -15.51
CA THR A 129 -8.36 17.84 -16.95
C THR A 129 -9.50 17.22 -17.76
N ILE A 130 -9.89 15.97 -17.48
CA ILE A 130 -11.01 15.31 -18.17
C ILE A 130 -12.32 16.09 -17.94
N LEU A 131 -12.59 16.46 -16.69
CA LEU A 131 -13.79 17.22 -16.35
C LEU A 131 -13.81 18.61 -17.03
N LEU A 132 -12.66 19.27 -17.09
CA LEU A 132 -12.53 20.58 -17.73
C LEU A 132 -12.75 20.49 -19.25
N ILE A 133 -12.24 19.43 -19.90
CA ILE A 133 -12.50 19.16 -21.32
C ILE A 133 -14.00 18.94 -21.56
N LEU A 134 -14.67 18.13 -20.74
CA LEU A 134 -16.11 17.89 -20.86
C LEU A 134 -16.92 19.18 -20.70
N LEU A 135 -16.56 20.00 -19.71
CA LEU A 135 -17.21 21.29 -19.47
C LEU A 135 -16.97 22.27 -20.62
N PHE A 136 -15.76 22.31 -21.16
CA PHE A 136 -15.42 23.11 -22.33
C PHE A 136 -16.24 22.70 -23.56
N LEU A 137 -16.31 21.40 -23.87
CA LEU A 137 -17.11 20.89 -24.99
C LEU A 137 -18.60 21.19 -24.81
N TYR A 138 -19.12 21.09 -23.59
CA TYR A 138 -20.51 21.43 -23.28
C TYR A 138 -20.81 22.92 -23.53
N VAL A 139 -19.94 23.82 -23.09
CA VAL A 139 -20.07 25.27 -23.36
C VAL A 139 -20.03 25.54 -24.87
N LEU A 140 -19.13 24.88 -25.59
CA LEU A 140 -19.00 25.03 -27.04
C LEU A 140 -20.26 24.55 -27.77
N TYR A 141 -20.84 23.43 -27.33
CA TYR A 141 -22.14 22.95 -27.80
C TYR A 141 -23.26 23.96 -27.56
N LEU A 142 -23.35 24.54 -26.36
CA LEU A 142 -24.36 25.56 -26.04
C LEU A 142 -24.21 26.81 -26.91
N LEU A 143 -22.98 27.25 -27.18
CA LEU A 143 -22.72 28.38 -28.08
C LEU A 143 -23.18 28.09 -29.51
N VAL A 144 -22.83 26.92 -30.04
CA VAL A 144 -23.26 26.50 -31.38
C VAL A 144 -24.77 26.38 -31.46
N ALA A 145 -25.41 25.77 -30.46
CA ALA A 145 -26.86 25.65 -30.40
C ALA A 145 -27.56 27.02 -30.32
N PHE A 146 -27.01 27.95 -29.51
CA PHE A 146 -27.52 29.31 -29.39
C PHE A 146 -27.42 30.08 -30.70
N ILE A 147 -26.25 30.07 -31.36
CA ILE A 147 -26.08 30.70 -32.68
C ILE A 147 -27.00 30.04 -33.72
N GLY A 148 -27.06 28.70 -33.74
CA GLY A 148 -27.93 27.96 -34.65
C GLY A 148 -29.41 28.32 -34.49
N SER A 149 -29.89 28.44 -33.24
CA SER A 149 -31.26 28.88 -32.96
C SER A 149 -31.56 30.31 -33.39
N HIS A 150 -30.56 31.19 -33.39
CA HIS A 150 -30.71 32.59 -33.80
C HIS A 150 -30.58 32.81 -35.32
N VAL A 151 -29.89 31.93 -36.04
CA VAL A 151 -29.72 32.01 -37.51
C VAL A 151 -30.88 31.34 -38.26
N HIS A 152 -31.52 30.34 -37.67
CA HIS A 152 -32.64 29.63 -38.30
C HIS A 152 -34.03 30.24 -38.03
N HIS A 153 -34.09 31.34 -37.29
CA HIS A 153 -35.33 32.04 -36.92
C HIS A 153 -35.45 33.38 -37.63
#